data_AF-A0A0V0GPV8-F1
#
_entry.id   AF-A0A0V0GPV8-F1
#
_cell.length_a   1.000
_cell.length_b   1.000
_cell.length_c   1.000
_cell.angle_alpha   90.00
_cell.angle_beta   90.00
_cell.angle_gamma   90.00
#
_symmetry.space_group_name_H-M   'P 1'
#
loop_
_entity.id
_entity.type
_entity.pdbx_description
1 polymer ?
#
loop_
_entity_poly.entity_id
_entity_poly.type
_entity_poly.pdbx_seq_one_letter_code
_entity_poly.pdbx_strand_id
1 'polypeptide(L)' 'MHKGMLDLSKRLHIIEGIGRGLLYLHRDSRIKIIHRDLKPSNILLDNDFNPKISDFGMARIFKCNQDQAETRKVAGT' A
#
# COMPACT_ATOMS: atom_id res chain seq x y z
N MET A 1 17.31 27.96 1.33
CA MET A 1 16.69 27.06 2.33
C MET A 1 15.89 25.98 1.60
N HIS A 2 16.34 24.73 1.57
CA HIS A 2 15.57 23.60 1.01
C HIS A 2 14.42 23.25 1.96
N LYS A 3 13.29 23.97 1.87
CA LYS A 3 12.03 23.53 2.48
C LYS A 3 11.57 22.26 1.77
N GLY A 4 11.46 21.14 2.50
CA GLY A 4 10.62 20.01 2.08
C GLY A 4 11.32 18.72 1.61
N MET A 5 12.64 18.59 1.70
CA MET A 5 13.31 17.34 1.28
C MET A 5 13.47 16.38 2.47
N LEU A 6 12.80 15.22 2.41
CA LEU A 6 13.05 14.12 3.35
C LEU A 6 14.49 13.62 3.18
N ASP A 7 15.20 13.45 4.29
CA ASP A 7 16.49 12.77 4.31
C ASP A 7 16.34 11.29 3.92
N LEU A 8 17.45 10.65 3.56
CA LEU A 8 17.44 9.26 3.09
C LEU A 8 16.93 8.30 4.16
N SER A 9 17.22 8.55 5.44
CA SER A 9 16.79 7.70 6.54
C SER A 9 15.26 7.67 6.66
N LYS A 10 14.60 8.83 6.61
CA LYS A 10 13.13 8.92 6.60
C LYS A 10 12.51 8.27 5.37
N ARG A 11 13.15 8.42 4.20
CA ARG A 11 12.66 7.75 2.98
C ARG A 11 12.72 6.23 3.12
N LEU A 12 13.81 5.70 3.67
CA LEU A 12 13.96 4.26 3.91
C LEU A 12 12.92 3.77 4.94
N HIS A 13 12.68 4.52 6.02
CA HIS A 13 11.62 4.22 6.99
C HIS A 13 10.23 4.12 6.33
N ILE A 14 9.91 5.09 5.48
CA ILE A 14 8.64 5.12 4.73
C ILE A 14 8.55 3.92 3.76
N ILE A 15 9.60 3.64 2.99
CA ILE A 15 9.61 2.51 2.05
C ILE A 15 9.43 1.18 2.78
N GLU A 16 10.13 1.00 3.90
CA GLU A 16 10.01 -0.19 4.73
C GLU A 16 8.58 -0.34 5.28
N GLY A 17 8.00 0.73 5.82
CA GLY A 17 6.63 0.71 6.33
C GLY A 17 5.59 0.39 5.24
N ILE A 18 5.75 0.92 4.02
CA ILE A 18 4.89 0.56 2.88
C ILE A 18 5.02 -0.93 2.57
N GLY A 19 6.25 -1.47 2.54
CA GLY A 19 6.51 -2.89 2.33
C GLY A 19 5.85 -3.78 3.38
N ARG A 20 5.94 -3.39 4.67
CA ARG A 20 5.27 -4.09 5.78
C ARG A 20 3.74 -4.04 5.64
N GLY A 21 3.18 -2.89 5.28
CA GLY A 21 1.74 -2.74 5.02
C GLY A 21 1.26 -3.65 3.88
N LEU A 22 2.02 -3.73 2.78
CA LEU A 22 1.69 -4.62 1.66
C LEU A 22 1.81 -6.10 2.05
N LEU A 23 2.85 -6.48 2.79
CA LEU A 23 3.02 -7.84 3.28
C LEU A 23 1.81 -8.25 4.15
N TYR A 24 1.38 -7.36 5.04
CA TYR A 24 0.20 -7.59 5.87
C TYR A 24 -1.06 -7.79 5.02
N LEU A 25 -1.33 -6.91 4.06
CA LEU A 25 -2.50 -7.04 3.18
C LEU A 25 -2.47 -8.34 2.36
N HIS A 26 -1.29 -8.79 1.93
CA HIS A 26 -1.16 -9.93 1.04
C HIS A 26 -1.10 -11.29 1.76
N ARG A 27 -0.54 -11.34 2.97
CA ARG A 27 -0.19 -12.61 3.63
C ARG A 27 -0.59 -12.69 5.10
N ASP A 28 -0.33 -11.65 5.89
CA ASP A 28 -0.45 -11.78 7.35
C ASP A 28 -1.85 -11.42 7.87
N SER A 29 -2.67 -10.78 7.03
CA SER A 29 -4.08 -10.55 7.34
C SER A 29 -4.90 -11.83 7.15
N ARG A 30 -5.99 -11.97 7.92
CA ARG A 30 -6.93 -13.12 7.83
C ARG A 30 -7.59 -13.26 6.45
N ILE A 31 -7.52 -12.22 5.63
CA ILE A 31 -8.13 -12.10 4.32
C ILE A 31 -7.11 -11.47 3.39
N LYS A 32 -6.76 -12.13 2.28
CA LYS A 32 -5.82 -11.58 1.30
C LYS A 32 -6.47 -10.42 0.55
N ILE A 33 -5.87 -9.24 0.63
CA ILE A 33 -6.32 -8.01 -0.04
C ILE A 33 -5.26 -7.57 -1.06
N ILE A 34 -5.64 -7.43 -2.32
CA ILE A 34 -4.76 -6.85 -3.36
C ILE A 34 -5.20 -5.41 -3.63
N HIS A 35 -4.34 -4.42 -3.36
CA HIS A 35 -4.69 -2.99 -3.45
C HIS A 35 -5.01 -2.52 -4.88
N ARG A 36 -4.21 -2.96 -5.86
CA ARG A 36 -4.28 -2.63 -7.30
C ARG A 36 -4.10 -1.17 -7.73
N ASP A 37 -4.15 -0.21 -6.82
CA ASP A 37 -3.88 1.22 -7.12
C ASP A 37 -2.86 1.82 -6.15
N LEU A 38 -1.68 1.18 -6.04
CA LEU A 38 -0.63 1.65 -5.14
C LEU A 38 0.19 2.75 -5.82
N LYS A 39 0.14 3.96 -5.26
CA LYS A 39 0.84 5.15 -5.76
C LYS A 39 1.14 6.12 -4.61
N PRO A 40 2.07 7.07 -4.76
CA PRO A 40 2.43 8.00 -3.69
C PRO A 40 1.26 8.79 -3.11
N SER A 41 0.27 9.18 -3.93
CA SER A 41 -0.93 9.90 -3.45
C SER A 41 -1.81 9.06 -2.52
N ASN A 42 -1.66 7.74 -2.56
CA ASN A 42 -2.42 6.79 -1.74
C ASN A 42 -1.62 6.34 -0.50
N ILE A 43 -0.45 6.93 -0.26
CA ILE A 43 0.33 6.75 0.97
C ILE A 43 0.19 7.99 1.84
N LEU A 44 -0.54 7.87 2.94
CA LEU A 44 -0.65 8.92 3.94
C LEU A 44 0.48 8.78 4.95
N LEU A 45 1.03 9.91 5.41
CA LEU A 45 2.02 9.96 6.47
C LEU A 45 1.38 10.59 7.70
N ASP A 46 1.55 9.98 8.86
CA ASP A 46 1.22 10.66 10.13
C ASP A 46 2.37 11.58 10.59
N ASN A 47 2.19 12.20 11.76
CA ASN A 47 3.14 13.18 12.30
C ASN A 47 4.54 12.59 12.56
N ASP A 48 4.64 11.26 12.69
CA ASP A 48 5.88 10.54 12.94
C ASP A 48 6.45 9.90 11.65
N PHE A 49 5.93 10.30 10.48
CA PHE A 49 6.31 9.75 9.17
C PHE A 49 6.04 8.25 9.01
N ASN A 50 5.10 7.68 9.79
CA ASN A 50 4.68 6.31 9.56
C ASN A 50 3.73 6.25 8.36
N PRO A 51 4.02 5.42 7.34
CA PRO A 51 3.17 5.30 6.17
C PRO A 51 1.90 4.51 6.46
N LYS A 52 0.79 4.97 5.89
CA LYS A 52 -0.52 4.30 5.91
C LYS A 52 -1.04 4.18 4.49
N ILE A 53 -1.29 2.94 4.06
CA ILE A 53 -1.88 2.66 2.75
C ILE A 53 -3.36 3.06 2.82
N SER A 54 -3.81 3.85 1.84
CA SER A 54 -5.15 4.41 1.76
C SER A 54 -5.76 4.18 0.37
N ASP A 55 -7.04 4.49 0.22
CA ASP A 55 -7.82 4.35 -1.02
C ASP A 55 -7.91 2.91 -1.58
N PHE A 56 -8.69 2.10 -0.87
CA PHE A 56 -9.01 0.72 -1.24
C PHE A 56 -10.16 0.63 -2.24
N GLY A 57 -10.56 1.72 -2.92
CA GLY A 57 -11.68 1.71 -3.87
C GLY A 57 -11.51 0.70 -5.02
N MET A 58 -10.25 0.38 -5.33
CA MET A 58 -9.85 -0.56 -6.38
C MET A 58 -9.40 -1.92 -5.82
N ALA A 59 -9.41 -2.08 -4.50
CA ALA A 59 -8.89 -3.27 -3.86
C ALA A 59 -9.77 -4.49 -4.12
N ARG A 60 -9.17 -5.68 -4.03
CA ARG A 60 -9.89 -6.96 -4.15
C ARG A 60 -9.57 -7.86 -2.98
N ILE A 61 -10.61 -8.49 -2.46
CA ILE A 61 -10.54 -9.50 -1.40
C ILE A 61 -10.51 -10.89 -2.04
N PHE A 62 -9.59 -11.71 -1.56
CA PHE A 62 -9.41 -13.11 -1.95
C PHE A 62 -9.61 -14.01 -0.73
N LYS A 63 -10.24 -15.18 -0.95
CA LYS A 63 -10.26 -16.24 0.07
C LYS A 63 -8.86 -16.85 0.21
N CYS A 64 -8.55 -17.43 1.37
CA CYS A 64 -7.21 -17.92 1.72
C CYS A 64 -6.57 -18.84 0.65
N ASN A 65 -7.39 -19.60 -0.08
CA ASN A 65 -6.94 -20.58 -1.09
C ASN A 65 -7.10 -20.08 -2.55
N GLN A 66 -7.35 -18.79 -2.78
CA GLN A 66 -7.41 -18.20 -4.12
C GLN A 66 -6.17 -17.35 -4.37
N ASP A 67 -5.34 -17.80 -5.31
CA ASP A 67 -4.14 -17.06 -5.78
C ASP A 67 -4.37 -16.32 -7.09
N GLN A 68 -5.46 -16.63 -7.78
CA GLN A 68 -5.83 -16.03 -9.06
C GLN A 68 -7.29 -15.57 -9.05
N ALA A 69 -7.55 -14.46 -9.72
CA ALA A 69 -8.90 -14.04 -10.06
C ALA A 69 -8.90 -13.20 -11.33
N GLU A 70 -9.88 -13.44 -12.19
CA GLU A 70 -10.06 -12.68 -13.43
C GLU A 70 -10.53 -11.26 -13.12
N THR A 71 -10.06 -10.29 -13.92
CA THR A 71 -10.52 -8.91 -13.90
C THR A 71 -11.26 -8.65 -15.21
N ARG A 72 -12.58 -8.50 -15.16
CA ARG A 72 -13.43 -8.31 -16.36
C ARG A 72 -13.49 -6.86 -16.86
N LYS A 73 -12.99 -5.91 -16.07
CA LYS A 73 -12.99 -4.47 -16.38
C LYS A 73 -11.63 -3.87 -16.06
N VAL A 74 -11.01 -3.21 -17.03
CA VAL A 74 -9.78 -2.43 -16.82
C VAL A 74 -10.10 -1.28 -15.90
N ALA A 75 -9.30 -1.13 -14.84
CA ALA A 75 -9.56 -0.20 -13.77
C ALA A 75 -8.19 0.23 -13.19
N GLY A 76 -7.93 1.54 -13.15
CA GLY A 76 -6.69 2.18 -12.69
C GLY A 76 -6.66 3.66 -13.10
N THR A 77 -5.65 4.41 -12.69
CA THR A 77 -5.41 5.81 -13.09
C THR A 77 -4.16 5.95 -13.95
#